data_AF-A0A1H6YNU6-F1
#
_entry.id   AF-A0A1H6YNU6-F1
#
_cell.length_a   1.000
_cell.length_b   1.000
_cell.length_c   1.000
_cell.angle_alpha   90.00
_cell.angle_beta   90.00
_cell.angle_gamma   90.00
#
_symmetry.space_group_name_H-M   'P 1'
#
loop_
_entity.id
_entity.type
_entity.pdbx_description
1 polymer ?
#
loop_
_entity_poly.entity_id
_entity_poly.type
_entity_poly.pdbx_seq_one_letter_code
_entity_poly.pdbx_strand_id
1 'polypeptide(L)'
;MPDRLPLAPQTPAADLARLARAPEPEWRAAAAAHPNTPAALLADLGAEFPGEVLGNPALPLLRLAEPGLLGRWPAPTLAALAGRPGAPDWLLRLGAAHVRIEVQLAVVVHPELPDDVLAHLARSPFWTVREIVARRPTLPAALLEILARDLDYGVRLTVAGREDLPPEVYTRLRGDPHPLVQAVILLSEV
;
A
#
# COMPACT_ATOMS: atom_id res chain seq x y z
N MET A 1 -22.77 19.65 0.79
CA MET A 1 -21.69 19.68 -0.22
C MET A 1 -21.06 21.06 -0.09
N PRO A 2 -19.84 21.22 0.42
CA PRO A 2 -19.21 22.54 0.39
C PRO A 2 -18.90 22.86 -1.08
N ASP A 3 -19.26 24.06 -1.52
CA ASP A 3 -18.96 24.57 -2.85
C ASP A 3 -17.44 24.50 -3.07
N ARG A 4 -17.01 23.76 -4.11
CA ARG A 4 -15.62 23.84 -4.57
C ARG A 4 -15.39 25.29 -4.98
N LEU A 5 -14.46 25.97 -4.29
CA LEU A 5 -13.95 27.28 -4.71
C LEU A 5 -13.59 27.20 -6.21
N PRO A 6 -14.24 27.97 -7.10
CA PRO A 6 -14.00 27.85 -8.53
C PRO A 6 -12.64 28.49 -8.86
N LEU A 7 -11.57 27.69 -8.83
CA LEU A 7 -10.29 28.06 -9.39
C LEU A 7 -10.37 27.99 -10.92
N ALA A 8 -9.94 29.04 -11.59
CA ALA A 8 -9.94 29.08 -13.05
C ALA A 8 -8.97 28.01 -13.60
N PRO A 9 -9.33 27.23 -14.64
CA PRO A 9 -8.46 26.18 -15.18
C PRO A 9 -7.04 26.64 -15.57
N GLN A 10 -6.89 27.93 -15.89
CA GLN A 10 -5.65 28.61 -16.25
C GLN A 10 -4.90 29.21 -15.06
N THR A 11 -5.31 28.94 -13.81
CA THR A 11 -4.64 29.47 -12.62
C THR A 11 -3.14 29.14 -12.69
N PRO A 12 -2.25 30.15 -12.66
CA PRO A 12 -0.80 29.94 -12.76
C PRO A 12 -0.24 29.11 -11.60
N ALA A 13 0.85 28.39 -11.86
CA ALA A 13 1.54 27.59 -10.85
C ALA A 13 1.98 28.40 -9.61
N ALA A 14 2.38 29.67 -9.80
CA ALA A 14 2.76 30.57 -8.71
C ALA A 14 1.58 30.86 -7.76
N ASP A 15 0.37 30.95 -8.29
CA ASP A 15 -0.83 31.21 -7.51
C ASP A 15 -1.26 29.96 -6.76
N LEU A 16 -1.18 28.79 -7.42
CA LEU A 16 -1.39 27.49 -6.78
C LEU A 16 -0.39 27.25 -5.65
N ALA A 17 0.87 27.71 -5.79
CA ALA A 17 1.87 27.64 -4.72
C ALA A 17 1.51 28.52 -3.51
N ARG A 18 0.87 29.68 -3.72
CA ARG A 18 0.35 30.51 -2.63
C ARG A 18 -0.82 29.82 -1.93
N LEU A 19 -1.75 29.26 -2.71
CA LEU A 19 -2.90 28.53 -2.16
C LEU A 19 -2.49 27.27 -1.39
N ALA A 20 -1.47 26.55 -1.84
CA ALA A 20 -0.92 25.38 -1.15
C ALA A 20 -0.34 25.69 0.23
N ARG A 21 -0.07 26.97 0.53
CA ARG A 21 0.44 27.47 1.82
C ARG A 21 -0.60 28.28 2.59
N ALA A 22 -1.82 28.39 2.07
CA ALA A 22 -2.89 29.13 2.72
C ALA A 22 -3.24 28.48 4.07
N PRO A 23 -3.58 29.27 5.10
CA PRO A 23 -3.97 28.72 6.39
C PRO A 23 -5.26 27.90 6.31
N GLU A 24 -6.16 28.20 5.36
CA GLU A 24 -7.42 27.49 5.21
C GLU A 24 -7.22 26.16 4.44
N PRO A 25 -7.66 25.02 5.00
CA PRO A 25 -7.54 23.71 4.34
C PRO A 25 -8.25 23.62 2.98
N GLU A 26 -9.34 24.37 2.80
CA GLU A 26 -10.12 24.38 1.56
C GLU A 26 -9.32 24.91 0.36
N TRP A 27 -8.47 25.93 0.56
CA TRP A 27 -7.59 26.45 -0.49
C TRP A 27 -6.48 25.46 -0.86
N ARG A 28 -5.93 24.77 0.15
CA ARG A 28 -4.89 23.75 -0.06
C ARG A 28 -5.45 22.52 -0.77
N ALA A 29 -6.66 22.08 -0.41
CA ALA A 29 -7.40 21.04 -1.11
C ALA A 29 -7.73 21.45 -2.57
N ALA A 30 -8.18 22.68 -2.78
CA ALA A 30 -8.45 23.21 -4.13
C ALA A 30 -7.18 23.22 -5.00
N ALA A 31 -6.04 23.61 -4.42
CA ALA A 31 -4.74 23.51 -5.09
C ALA A 31 -4.38 22.05 -5.39
N ALA A 32 -4.54 21.12 -4.44
CA ALA A 32 -4.24 19.70 -4.65
C ALA A 32 -5.05 19.07 -5.80
N ALA A 33 -6.31 19.48 -5.98
CA ALA A 33 -7.20 18.98 -7.03
C ALA A 33 -7.01 19.66 -8.41
N HIS A 34 -6.23 20.74 -8.49
CA HIS A 34 -6.18 21.58 -9.68
C HIS A 34 -5.27 20.96 -10.78
N PRO A 35 -5.71 20.93 -12.06
CA PRO A 35 -4.97 20.28 -13.15
C PRO A 35 -3.57 20.84 -13.42
N ASN A 36 -3.34 22.12 -13.13
CA ASN A 36 -2.03 22.77 -13.34
C ASN A 36 -1.10 22.71 -12.12
N THR A 37 -1.46 21.95 -11.08
CA THR A 37 -0.64 21.91 -9.86
C THR A 37 0.68 21.21 -10.13
N PRO A 38 1.82 21.89 -9.91
CA PRO A 38 3.15 21.29 -10.06
C PRO A 38 3.32 20.01 -9.26
N ALA A 39 4.07 19.05 -9.82
CA ALA A 39 4.30 17.75 -9.17
C ALA A 39 4.91 17.85 -7.77
N ALA A 40 5.80 18.82 -7.55
CA ALA A 40 6.39 19.06 -6.23
C ALA A 40 5.32 19.45 -5.19
N LEU A 41 4.36 20.31 -5.57
CA LEU A 41 3.26 20.68 -4.67
C LEU A 41 2.28 19.52 -4.47
N LEU A 42 2.04 18.68 -5.48
CA LEU A 42 1.25 17.45 -5.29
C LEU A 42 1.93 16.49 -4.32
N ALA A 43 3.26 16.38 -4.37
CA ALA A 43 4.03 15.58 -3.42
C ALA A 43 3.92 16.12 -1.99
N ASP A 44 3.96 17.45 -1.81
CA ASP A 44 3.84 18.09 -0.50
C ASP A 44 2.42 17.99 0.08
N LEU A 45 1.40 18.15 -0.77
CA LEU A 45 -0.01 18.15 -0.36
C LEU A 45 -0.60 16.74 -0.19
N GLY A 46 -0.03 15.73 -0.86
CA GLY A 46 -0.67 14.43 -0.97
C GLY A 46 -0.78 13.64 0.34
N ALA A 47 0.02 13.94 1.36
CA ALA A 47 -0.16 13.35 2.69
C ALA A 47 -1.44 13.85 3.37
N GLU A 48 -1.79 15.12 3.17
CA GLU A 48 -2.94 15.76 3.79
C GLU A 48 -4.22 15.63 2.96
N PHE A 49 -4.08 15.75 1.63
CA PHE A 49 -5.19 15.72 0.67
C PHE A 49 -5.04 14.57 -0.34
N PRO A 50 -4.92 13.31 0.12
CA PRO A 50 -4.65 12.19 -0.78
C PRO A 50 -5.82 11.91 -1.75
N GLY A 51 -7.06 12.27 -1.39
CA GLY A 51 -8.22 12.10 -2.29
C GLY A 51 -8.17 13.06 -3.46
N GLU A 52 -7.84 14.32 -3.19
CA GLU A 52 -7.70 15.40 -4.17
C GLU A 52 -6.54 15.12 -5.12
N VAL A 53 -5.39 14.64 -4.61
CA VAL A 53 -4.23 14.28 -5.44
C VAL A 53 -4.53 13.05 -6.30
N LEU A 54 -5.19 12.01 -5.78
CA LEU A 54 -5.60 10.86 -6.61
C LEU A 54 -6.60 11.26 -7.69
N GLY A 55 -7.50 12.20 -7.39
CA GLY A 55 -8.45 12.75 -8.36
C GLY A 55 -7.85 13.79 -9.32
N ASN A 56 -6.57 14.16 -9.15
CA ASN A 56 -5.95 15.18 -9.98
C ASN A 56 -5.65 14.63 -11.39
N PRO A 57 -6.17 15.26 -12.47
CA PRO A 57 -5.98 14.76 -13.83
C PRO A 57 -4.53 14.80 -14.32
N ALA A 58 -3.66 15.57 -13.67
CA ALA A 58 -2.22 15.58 -13.97
C ALA A 58 -1.50 14.33 -13.46
N LEU A 59 -1.99 13.65 -12.41
CA LEU A 59 -1.26 12.56 -11.76
C LEU A 59 -0.93 11.40 -12.72
N PRO A 60 -1.87 10.88 -13.54
CA PRO A 60 -1.55 9.85 -14.52
C PRO A 60 -0.57 10.34 -15.59
N LEU A 61 -0.64 11.61 -15.97
CA LEU A 61 0.24 12.22 -16.97
C LEU A 61 1.67 12.37 -16.45
N LEU A 62 1.83 12.79 -15.19
CA LEU A 62 3.14 12.91 -14.53
C LEU A 62 3.87 11.56 -14.50
N ARG A 63 3.15 10.48 -14.20
CA ARG A 63 3.70 9.12 -14.25
C ARG A 63 4.17 8.72 -15.65
N LEU A 64 3.44 9.12 -16.69
CA LEU A 64 3.80 8.81 -18.09
C LEU A 64 4.98 9.66 -18.56
N ALA A 65 5.01 10.94 -18.20
CA ALA A 65 6.05 11.87 -18.57
C ALA A 65 7.39 11.55 -17.88
N GLU A 66 7.36 11.17 -16.60
CA GLU A 66 8.54 10.80 -15.83
C GLU A 66 8.24 9.60 -14.90
N PRO A 67 8.44 8.35 -15.37
CA PRO A 67 8.08 7.14 -14.62
C PRO A 67 8.71 7.02 -13.22
N GLY A 68 9.90 7.59 -13.02
CA GLY A 68 10.61 7.56 -11.75
C GLY A 68 10.23 8.68 -10.77
N LEU A 69 9.40 9.64 -11.18
CA LEU A 69 9.07 10.82 -10.37
C LEU A 69 8.35 10.45 -9.07
N LEU A 70 7.30 9.62 -9.17
CA LEU A 70 6.47 9.24 -8.02
C LEU A 70 7.25 8.38 -7.02
N GLY A 71 8.23 7.60 -7.46
CA GLY A 71 9.11 6.84 -6.56
C GLY A 71 10.02 7.71 -5.69
N ARG A 72 10.14 9.02 -5.99
CA ARG A 72 10.88 9.99 -5.18
C ARG A 72 9.99 10.83 -4.27
N TRP A 73 8.68 10.61 -4.28
CA TRP A 73 7.76 11.35 -3.41
C TRP A 73 7.96 10.96 -1.95
N PRO A 74 7.60 11.86 -1.00
CA PRO A 74 7.70 11.56 0.42
C PRO A 74 6.93 10.28 0.78
N ALA A 75 7.53 9.44 1.63
CA ALA A 75 6.90 8.21 2.08
C ALA A 75 5.52 8.44 2.75
N PRO A 76 5.30 9.48 3.57
CA PRO A 76 3.97 9.79 4.10
C PRO A 76 2.94 10.05 3.00
N THR A 77 3.34 10.75 1.94
CA THR A 77 2.48 11.01 0.77
C THR A 77 2.14 9.71 0.04
N LEU A 78 3.13 8.88 -0.27
CA LEU A 78 2.89 7.60 -0.95
C LEU A 78 2.04 6.65 -0.10
N ALA A 79 2.28 6.58 1.21
CA ALA A 79 1.46 5.80 2.13
C ALA A 79 0.01 6.31 2.16
N ALA A 80 -0.19 7.62 2.28
CA ALA A 80 -1.51 8.23 2.30
C ALA A 80 -2.29 7.97 1.01
N LEU A 81 -1.64 8.08 -0.15
CA LEU A 81 -2.26 7.82 -1.46
C LEU A 81 -2.54 6.33 -1.66
N ALA A 82 -1.55 5.47 -1.42
CA ALA A 82 -1.65 4.03 -1.64
C ALA A 82 -2.63 3.37 -0.67
N GLY A 83 -2.82 3.91 0.53
CA GLY A 83 -3.78 3.41 1.52
C GLY A 83 -5.24 3.81 1.25
N ARG A 84 -5.52 4.64 0.24
CA ARG A 84 -6.91 5.04 -0.06
C ARG A 84 -7.68 3.95 -0.79
N PRO A 85 -8.96 3.72 -0.46
CA PRO A 85 -9.86 2.98 -1.33
C PRO A 85 -9.88 3.57 -2.74
N GLY A 86 -9.76 2.72 -3.76
CA GLY A 86 -9.71 3.15 -5.16
C GLY A 86 -8.35 3.68 -5.63
N ALA A 87 -7.28 3.51 -4.84
CA ALA A 87 -5.93 3.71 -5.33
C ALA A 87 -5.69 2.83 -6.58
N PRO A 88 -5.16 3.38 -7.68
CA PRO A 88 -5.00 2.63 -8.92
C PRO A 88 -3.91 1.57 -8.80
N ASP A 89 -4.04 0.45 -9.52
CA ASP A 89 -3.12 -0.69 -9.38
C ASP A 89 -1.64 -0.32 -9.57
N TRP A 90 -1.32 0.64 -10.45
CA TRP A 90 0.06 1.08 -10.65
C TRP A 90 0.65 1.72 -9.37
N LEU A 91 -0.20 2.36 -8.55
CA LEU A 91 0.21 2.94 -7.28
C LEU A 91 0.34 1.85 -6.21
N LEU A 92 -0.54 0.86 -6.21
CA LEU A 92 -0.42 -0.31 -5.33
C LEU A 92 0.89 -1.07 -5.61
N ARG A 93 1.25 -1.25 -6.88
CA ARG A 93 2.53 -1.85 -7.30
C ARG A 93 3.74 -1.01 -6.85
N LEU A 94 3.67 0.30 -7.05
CA LEU A 94 4.72 1.22 -6.58
C LEU A 94 4.89 1.12 -5.05
N GLY A 95 3.79 1.12 -4.31
CA GLY A 95 3.80 1.06 -2.85
C GLY A 95 4.29 -0.28 -2.31
N ALA A 96 3.91 -1.39 -2.95
CA ALA A 96 4.36 -2.72 -2.55
C ALA A 96 5.86 -2.93 -2.76
N ALA A 97 6.45 -2.33 -3.80
CA ALA A 97 7.89 -2.36 -4.06
C ALA A 97 8.67 -1.28 -3.29
N HIS A 98 8.01 -0.46 -2.48
CA HIS A 98 8.64 0.67 -1.82
C HIS A 98 9.58 0.24 -0.69
N VAL A 99 10.72 0.93 -0.52
CA VAL A 99 11.75 0.60 0.47
C VAL A 99 11.35 0.90 1.92
N ARG A 100 10.25 1.62 2.10
CA ARG A 100 9.75 2.08 3.40
C ARG A 100 8.56 1.22 3.83
N ILE A 101 8.65 0.65 5.02
CA ILE A 101 7.64 -0.27 5.56
C ILE A 101 6.25 0.37 5.64
N GLU A 102 6.16 1.65 6.02
CA GLU A 102 4.89 2.35 6.16
C GLU A 102 4.09 2.43 4.85
N VAL A 103 4.78 2.45 3.71
CA VAL A 103 4.14 2.46 2.39
C VAL A 103 3.63 1.07 2.03
N GLN A 104 4.42 0.02 2.31
CA GLN A 104 3.96 -1.36 2.12
C GLN A 104 2.79 -1.71 3.05
N LEU A 105 2.81 -1.22 4.30
CA LEU A 105 1.72 -1.38 5.25
C LEU A 105 0.43 -0.71 4.76
N ALA A 106 0.53 0.47 4.14
CA ALA A 106 -0.63 1.12 3.54
C ALA A 106 -1.25 0.30 2.38
N VAL A 107 -0.44 -0.47 1.64
CA VAL A 107 -0.93 -1.34 0.55
C VAL A 107 -1.47 -2.68 1.09
N VAL A 108 -0.75 -3.33 2.00
CA VAL A 108 -1.07 -4.71 2.40
C VAL A 108 -2.40 -4.85 3.14
N VAL A 109 -2.92 -3.76 3.71
CA VAL A 109 -4.21 -3.71 4.42
C VAL A 109 -5.43 -3.65 3.49
N HIS A 110 -5.25 -3.46 2.18
CA HIS A 110 -6.38 -3.50 1.24
C HIS A 110 -7.03 -4.88 1.23
N PRO A 111 -8.38 -4.99 1.26
CA PRO A 111 -9.05 -6.29 1.27
C PRO A 111 -8.73 -7.10 0.02
N GLU A 112 -8.71 -6.44 -1.14
CA GLU A 112 -8.38 -7.03 -2.44
C GLU A 112 -7.12 -6.37 -2.99
N LEU A 113 -6.21 -7.19 -3.51
CA LEU A 113 -4.98 -6.73 -4.16
C LEU A 113 -4.78 -7.50 -5.45
N PRO A 114 -4.19 -6.89 -6.49
CA PRO A 114 -3.71 -7.63 -7.65
C PRO A 114 -2.77 -8.77 -7.22
N ASP A 115 -2.87 -9.92 -7.88
CA ASP A 115 -2.09 -11.12 -7.54
C ASP A 115 -0.58 -10.86 -7.51
N ASP A 116 -0.08 -10.03 -8.44
CA ASP A 116 1.34 -9.67 -8.52
C ASP A 116 1.79 -8.80 -7.33
N VAL A 117 0.91 -7.90 -6.86
CA VAL A 117 1.13 -7.06 -5.68
C VAL A 117 1.17 -7.92 -4.43
N LEU A 118 0.19 -8.83 -4.28
CA LEU A 118 0.12 -9.75 -3.16
C LEU A 118 1.35 -10.69 -3.10
N ALA A 119 1.76 -11.24 -4.25
CA ALA A 119 2.94 -12.08 -4.36
C ALA A 119 4.24 -11.33 -4.03
N HIS A 120 4.32 -10.04 -4.36
CA HIS A 120 5.45 -9.20 -3.98
C HIS A 120 5.51 -8.97 -2.47
N LEU A 121 4.38 -8.60 -1.85
CA LEU A 121 4.29 -8.36 -0.41
C LEU A 121 4.57 -9.63 0.42
N ALA A 122 4.21 -10.82 -0.08
CA ALA A 122 4.55 -12.10 0.53
C ALA A 122 6.08 -12.36 0.61
N ARG A 123 6.87 -11.59 -0.14
CA ARG A 123 8.35 -11.64 -0.16
C ARG A 123 8.97 -10.34 0.35
N SER A 124 8.18 -9.48 0.99
CA SER A 124 8.65 -8.23 1.57
C SER A 124 9.85 -8.47 2.49
N PRO A 125 10.85 -7.57 2.55
CA PRO A 125 11.89 -7.67 3.57
C PRO A 125 11.35 -7.53 5.01
N PHE A 126 10.13 -7.00 5.18
CA PHE A 126 9.52 -6.76 6.48
C PHE A 126 8.62 -7.94 6.88
N TRP A 127 8.99 -8.63 7.96
CA TRP A 127 8.23 -9.79 8.45
C TRP A 127 6.79 -9.42 8.82
N THR A 128 6.55 -8.23 9.36
CA THR A 128 5.20 -7.75 9.71
C THR A 128 4.28 -7.64 8.47
N VAL A 129 4.83 -7.25 7.31
CA VAL A 129 4.08 -7.21 6.05
C VAL A 129 3.73 -8.64 5.61
N ARG A 130 4.71 -9.56 5.64
CA ARG A 130 4.49 -10.98 5.29
C ARG A 130 3.50 -11.66 6.22
N GLU A 131 3.53 -11.30 7.50
CA GLU A 131 2.57 -11.78 8.49
C GLU A 131 1.14 -11.29 8.19
N ILE A 132 0.95 -10.01 7.84
CA ILE A 132 -0.36 -9.50 7.41
C ILE A 132 -0.85 -10.22 6.15
N VAL A 133 0.04 -10.51 5.19
CA VAL A 133 -0.30 -11.35 4.04
C VAL A 133 -0.78 -12.73 4.52
N ALA A 134 -0.04 -13.39 5.42
CA ALA A 134 -0.37 -14.71 5.95
C ALA A 134 -1.72 -14.77 6.69
N ARG A 135 -2.21 -13.64 7.24
CA ARG A 135 -3.54 -13.53 7.88
C ARG A 135 -4.70 -13.41 6.91
N ARG A 136 -4.47 -13.22 5.60
CA ARG A 136 -5.56 -13.03 4.63
C ARG A 136 -6.47 -14.26 4.59
N PRO A 137 -7.80 -14.12 4.58
CA PRO A 137 -8.72 -15.25 4.60
C PRO A 137 -8.46 -16.26 3.49
N THR A 138 -8.19 -15.77 2.28
CA THR A 138 -7.86 -16.59 1.12
C THR A 138 -6.46 -16.27 0.62
N LEU A 139 -5.66 -17.31 0.40
CA LEU A 139 -4.33 -17.21 -0.21
C LEU A 139 -4.13 -18.33 -1.22
N PRO A 140 -3.48 -18.06 -2.37
CA PRO A 140 -3.02 -19.12 -3.25
C PRO A 140 -2.08 -20.09 -2.51
N ALA A 141 -2.21 -21.40 -2.77
CA ALA A 141 -1.36 -22.43 -2.17
C ALA A 141 0.15 -22.14 -2.32
N ALA A 142 0.56 -21.60 -3.48
CA ALA A 142 1.93 -21.20 -3.73
C ALA A 142 2.45 -20.11 -2.77
N LEU A 143 1.58 -19.19 -2.32
CA LEU A 143 1.97 -18.18 -1.32
C LEU A 143 2.02 -18.77 0.09
N LEU A 144 1.08 -19.65 0.45
CA LEU A 144 1.14 -20.40 1.72
C LEU A 144 2.42 -21.20 1.82
N GLU A 145 2.84 -21.82 0.71
CA GLU A 145 4.11 -22.54 0.62
C GLU A 145 5.34 -21.69 0.87
N ILE A 146 5.35 -20.44 0.40
CA ILE A 146 6.43 -19.48 0.64
C ILE A 146 6.44 -19.07 2.11
N LEU A 147 5.28 -18.68 2.64
CA LEU A 147 5.13 -18.19 4.01
C LEU A 147 5.34 -19.29 5.05
N ALA A 148 5.08 -20.55 4.73
CA ALA A 148 5.41 -21.69 5.57
C ALA A 148 6.92 -22.00 5.62
N ARG A 149 7.72 -21.41 4.74
CA ARG A 149 9.19 -21.49 4.73
C ARG A 149 9.82 -20.17 5.19
N ASP A 150 9.03 -19.24 5.73
CA ASP A 150 9.49 -17.92 6.13
C ASP A 150 10.60 -18.02 7.17
N LEU A 151 11.54 -17.07 7.17
CA LEU A 151 12.61 -17.03 8.17
C LEU A 151 12.06 -16.66 9.55
N ASP A 152 11.03 -15.83 9.59
CA ASP A 152 10.38 -15.41 10.82
C ASP A 152 9.35 -16.45 11.30
N TYR A 153 9.52 -16.92 12.53
CA TYR A 153 8.63 -17.95 13.07
C TYR A 153 7.21 -17.41 13.34
N GLY A 154 7.01 -16.11 13.54
CA GLY A 154 5.70 -15.50 13.72
C GLY A 154 4.87 -15.54 12.44
N VAL A 155 5.50 -15.37 11.29
CA VAL A 155 4.87 -15.61 9.98
C VAL A 155 4.48 -17.08 9.85
N ARG A 156 5.39 -18.03 10.13
CA ARG A 156 5.09 -19.47 10.06
C ARG A 156 4.00 -19.90 11.06
N LEU A 157 3.99 -19.32 12.26
CA LEU A 157 2.97 -19.53 13.28
C LEU A 157 1.60 -19.04 12.80
N THR A 158 1.57 -17.89 12.14
CA THR A 158 0.35 -17.35 11.52
C THR A 158 -0.19 -18.28 10.44
N VAL A 159 0.70 -18.87 9.62
CA VAL A 159 0.29 -19.89 8.63
C VAL A 159 -0.22 -21.15 9.33
N ALA A 160 0.48 -21.63 10.38
CA ALA A 160 0.09 -22.85 11.10
C ALA A 160 -1.31 -22.77 11.73
N GLY A 161 -1.75 -21.57 12.14
CA GLY A 161 -3.07 -21.36 12.72
C GLY A 161 -4.22 -21.26 11.69
N ARG A 162 -3.97 -21.55 10.41
CA ARG A 162 -5.00 -21.50 9.37
C ARG A 162 -5.73 -22.83 9.24
N GLU A 163 -7.02 -22.75 8.94
CA GLU A 163 -7.89 -23.93 8.73
C GLU A 163 -7.82 -24.46 7.28
N ASP A 164 -7.33 -23.67 6.33
CA ASP A 164 -7.34 -23.96 4.88
C ASP A 164 -5.97 -24.43 4.35
N LEU A 165 -5.16 -25.08 5.19
CA LEU A 165 -3.80 -25.45 4.82
C LEU A 165 -3.76 -26.60 3.79
N PRO A 166 -3.01 -26.41 2.67
CA PRO A 166 -2.70 -27.52 1.78
C PRO A 166 -1.92 -28.63 2.51
N PRO A 167 -2.09 -29.91 2.14
CA PRO A 167 -1.41 -31.04 2.79
C PRO A 167 0.11 -30.87 2.87
N GLU A 168 0.75 -30.36 1.82
CA GLU A 168 2.20 -30.17 1.75
C GLU A 168 2.69 -29.09 2.72
N VAL A 169 1.88 -28.06 2.97
CA VAL A 169 2.16 -27.01 3.95
C VAL A 169 1.98 -27.54 5.36
N TYR A 170 0.91 -28.29 5.60
CA TYR A 170 0.64 -28.95 6.87
C TYR A 170 1.79 -29.88 7.29
N THR A 171 2.22 -30.80 6.39
CA THR A 171 3.35 -31.70 6.65
C THR A 171 4.64 -30.96 6.97
N ARG A 172 4.91 -29.83 6.28
CA ARG A 172 6.08 -29.00 6.57
C ARG A 172 6.06 -28.43 7.97
N LEU A 173 4.93 -27.83 8.36
CA LEU A 173 4.81 -27.12 9.65
C LEU A 173 4.83 -28.09 10.84
N ARG A 174 4.41 -29.35 10.68
CA ARG A 174 4.63 -30.39 11.70
C ARG A 174 6.11 -30.61 12.01
N GLY A 175 6.97 -30.45 11.01
CA GLY A 175 8.42 -30.53 11.15
C GLY A 175 9.10 -29.18 11.46
N ASP A 176 8.34 -28.13 11.80
CA ASP A 176 8.91 -26.80 12.03
C ASP A 176 9.92 -26.83 13.19
N PRO A 177 11.08 -26.16 13.07
CA PRO A 177 12.04 -26.10 14.17
C PRO A 177 11.54 -25.32 15.39
N HIS A 178 10.51 -24.47 15.24
CA HIS A 178 10.00 -23.65 16.32
C HIS A 178 8.87 -24.35 17.10
N PRO A 179 9.01 -24.60 18.42
CA PRO A 179 8.04 -25.38 19.20
C PRO A 179 6.61 -24.83 19.18
N LEU A 180 6.43 -23.51 19.15
CA LEU A 180 5.09 -22.91 19.08
C LEU A 180 4.39 -23.22 17.75
N VAL A 181 5.13 -23.27 16.64
CA VAL A 181 4.57 -23.57 15.32
C VAL A 181 4.09 -25.02 15.29
N GLN A 182 4.92 -25.94 15.82
CA GLN A 182 4.56 -27.34 15.99
C GLN A 182 3.34 -27.53 16.91
N ALA A 183 3.30 -26.82 18.04
CA ALA A 183 2.18 -26.92 18.97
C ALA A 183 0.86 -26.49 18.30
N VAL A 184 0.85 -25.36 17.58
CA VAL A 184 -0.35 -24.88 16.88
C VAL A 184 -0.79 -25.85 15.79
N ILE A 185 0.10 -26.32 14.92
CA ILE A 185 -0.29 -27.21 13.81
C ILE A 185 -0.80 -28.58 14.30
N LEU A 186 -0.28 -29.09 15.42
CA LEU A 186 -0.74 -30.34 16.03
C LEU A 186 -2.09 -30.19 16.75
N LEU A 187 -2.35 -29.02 17.35
CA LEU A 187 -3.66 -28.71 17.96
C LEU A 187 -4.76 -28.43 16.94
N SER A 188 -4.38 -28.17 15.69
CA SER A 188 -5.31 -27.95 14.57
C SER A 188 -5.91 -29.25 14.02
N GLU A 189 -5.55 -30.42 14.57
CA GLU A 189 -6.04 -31.76 14.18
C GLU A 189 -7.38 -32.18 14.83
N VAL A 190 -8.18 -31.24 15.37
CA VAL A 190 -9.45 -31.55 16.06
C VAL A 190 -10.64 -30.92 15.36
#